data_AF-A0A7J3ZPY7-F1
#
_entry.id   AF-A0A7J3ZPY7-F1
#
_cell.length_a   1.000
_cell.length_b   1.000
_cell.length_c   1.000
_cell.angle_alpha   90.00
_cell.angle_beta   90.00
_cell.angle_gamma   90.00
#
_symmetry.space_group_name_H-M   'P 1'
#
loop_
_entity.id
_entity.type
_entity.pdbx_description
1 polymer ?
#
loop_
_entity_poly.entity_id
_entity_poly.type
_entity_poly.pdbx_seq_one_letter_code
_entity_poly.pdbx_strand_id
1 'polypeptide(L)'
;AFDVFSSEPLETLSGLKAFLSRGVACLKENGVGYFGLSTAEASYRKWRAVEKMLLQMNCVITDIIRDFSKYRTLYETVNYEMFTRRLCFPVSGNPGIYWYKSSLFRFEVLGEPKPVVKPDKHITIKYIDRRDDITNPLLYSKY
;
A
#
# COMPACT_ATOMS: atom_id res chain seq x y z
N ALA A 1 1.17 -12.33 20.72
CA ALA A 1 1.20 -10.94 20.24
C ALA A 1 2.64 -10.59 19.87
N PHE A 2 2.83 -9.69 18.91
CA PHE A 2 4.13 -9.30 18.35
C PHE A 2 4.46 -7.84 18.68
N ASP A 3 5.74 -7.50 18.78
CA ASP A 3 6.21 -6.13 19.00
C ASP A 3 6.10 -5.26 17.74
N VAL A 4 6.38 -5.86 16.58
CA VAL A 4 6.48 -5.17 15.29
C VAL A 4 5.75 -5.94 14.21
N PHE A 5 5.03 -5.20 13.37
CA PHE A 5 4.45 -5.65 12.11
C PHE A 5 5.09 -4.86 10.96
N SER A 6 5.36 -5.51 9.83
CA SER A 6 5.82 -4.83 8.62
C SER A 6 5.24 -5.51 7.40
N SER A 7 4.74 -4.73 6.43
CA SER A 7 4.18 -5.29 5.20
C SER A 7 4.19 -4.32 4.03
N GLU A 8 4.22 -4.86 2.81
CA GLU A 8 4.04 -4.15 1.55
C GLU A 8 2.69 -4.61 0.95
N PRO A 9 1.57 -3.97 1.32
CA PRO A 9 0.23 -4.49 1.03
C PRO A 9 -0.20 -4.22 -0.41
N LEU A 10 -1.14 -5.02 -0.90
CA LEU A 10 -1.92 -4.67 -2.09
C LEU A 10 -2.67 -3.34 -1.84
N GLU A 11 -2.45 -2.34 -2.69
CA GLU A 11 -2.91 -0.96 -2.47
C GLU A 11 -4.39 -0.70 -2.83
N THR A 12 -5.19 -1.73 -3.10
CA THR A 12 -6.65 -1.56 -3.12
C THR A 12 -7.15 -1.26 -1.71
N LEU A 13 -8.23 -0.50 -1.57
CA LEU A 13 -8.75 -0.17 -0.24
C LEU A 13 -9.12 -1.44 0.57
N SER A 14 -9.59 -2.49 -0.10
CA SER A 14 -9.84 -3.79 0.54
C SER A 14 -8.56 -4.54 0.91
N GLY A 15 -7.51 -4.44 0.09
CA GLY A 15 -6.19 -5.03 0.38
C GLY A 15 -5.57 -4.35 1.59
N LEU A 16 -5.46 -3.02 1.57
CA LEU A 16 -5.00 -2.20 2.69
C LEU A 16 -5.79 -2.49 3.97
N LYS A 17 -7.12 -2.54 3.89
CA LYS A 17 -7.97 -2.90 5.03
C LYS A 17 -7.66 -4.29 5.57
N ALA A 18 -7.46 -5.28 4.71
CA ALA A 18 -7.13 -6.64 5.11
C ALA A 18 -5.77 -6.69 5.83
N PHE A 19 -4.72 -6.21 5.18
CA PHE A 19 -3.36 -6.28 5.69
C PHE A 19 -3.19 -5.46 6.97
N LEU A 20 -3.70 -4.23 7.03
CA LEU A 20 -3.56 -3.38 8.21
C LEU A 20 -4.40 -3.89 9.38
N SER A 21 -5.63 -4.39 9.15
CA SER A 21 -6.44 -4.98 10.23
C SER A 21 -5.76 -6.21 10.82
N ARG A 22 -5.14 -7.05 9.99
CA ARG A 22 -4.39 -8.23 10.47
C ARG A 22 -3.09 -7.84 11.16
N GLY A 23 -2.36 -6.89 10.61
CA GLY A 23 -1.15 -6.34 11.22
C GLY A 23 -1.42 -5.82 12.62
N VAL A 24 -2.41 -4.93 12.78
CA VAL A 24 -2.79 -4.40 14.09
C VAL A 24 -3.28 -5.49 15.04
N ALA A 25 -4.08 -6.45 14.56
CA ALA A 25 -4.56 -7.55 15.41
C ALA A 25 -3.44 -8.43 16.00
N CYS A 26 -2.29 -8.50 15.32
CA CYS A 26 -1.15 -9.28 15.77
C CYS A 26 -0.27 -8.54 16.78
N LEU A 27 -0.36 -7.20 16.83
CA LEU A 27 0.47 -6.37 17.70
C LEU A 27 0.06 -6.52 19.17
N LYS A 28 1.03 -6.35 20.06
CA LYS A 28 0.79 -6.13 21.49
C LYS A 28 0.46 -4.66 21.76
N GLU A 29 0.15 -4.34 23.00
CA GLU A 29 0.04 -2.94 23.43
C GLU A 29 1.32 -2.16 23.14
N ASN A 30 1.19 -0.96 22.56
CA ASN A 30 2.33 -0.13 22.15
C ASN A 30 3.23 -0.80 21.10
N GLY A 31 2.71 -1.77 20.36
CA GLY A 31 3.36 -2.34 19.19
C GLY A 31 3.41 -1.36 18.01
N VAL A 32 4.37 -1.58 17.11
CA VAL A 32 4.67 -0.67 16.00
C VAL A 32 4.41 -1.37 14.66
N GLY A 33 3.87 -0.64 13.69
CA GLY A 33 3.65 -1.13 12.35
C GLY A 33 4.33 -0.29 11.28
N TYR A 34 4.82 -0.96 10.25
CA TYR A 34 5.40 -0.33 9.05
C TYR A 34 4.68 -0.81 7.80
N PHE A 35 4.37 0.10 6.88
CA PHE A 35 3.88 -0.29 5.56
C PHE A 35 4.23 0.69 4.46
N GLY A 36 4.35 0.18 3.23
CA GLY A 36 4.48 0.97 2.02
C GLY A 36 3.13 1.47 1.50
N LEU A 37 3.10 2.72 1.04
CA LEU A 37 1.97 3.27 0.29
C LEU A 37 2.47 4.21 -0.82
N SER A 38 2.20 3.85 -2.07
CA SER A 38 2.57 4.60 -3.26
C SER A 38 1.62 5.77 -3.51
N THR A 39 2.06 6.73 -4.32
CA THR A 39 1.13 7.66 -4.99
C THR A 39 0.83 7.26 -6.43
N ALA A 40 1.48 6.21 -6.93
CA ALA A 40 1.26 5.67 -8.27
C ALA A 40 -0.06 4.89 -8.35
N GLU A 41 -0.43 4.20 -7.26
CA GLU A 41 -1.61 3.33 -7.17
C GLU A 41 -2.59 3.75 -6.07
N ALA A 42 -2.22 4.69 -5.20
CA ALA A 42 -3.11 5.22 -4.17
C ALA A 42 -3.19 6.75 -4.22
N SER A 43 -4.35 7.29 -4.63
CA SER A 43 -4.60 8.73 -4.56
C SER A 43 -4.64 9.23 -3.12
N TYR A 44 -4.50 10.55 -2.93
CA TYR A 44 -4.64 11.15 -1.60
C TYR A 44 -6.01 10.94 -0.96
N ARG A 45 -7.06 10.65 -1.76
CA ARG A 45 -8.36 10.23 -1.22
C ARG A 45 -8.25 8.86 -0.56
N LYS A 46 -7.51 7.92 -1.18
CA LYS A 46 -7.22 6.60 -0.63
C LYS A 46 -6.30 6.71 0.59
N TRP A 47 -5.26 7.55 0.55
CA TRP A 47 -4.40 7.83 1.69
C TRP A 47 -5.20 8.31 2.90
N ARG A 48 -6.05 9.33 2.73
CA ARG A 48 -6.93 9.82 3.79
C ARG A 48 -7.84 8.72 4.37
N ALA A 49 -8.29 7.77 3.56
CA ALA A 49 -9.08 6.64 4.03
C ALA A 49 -8.24 5.66 4.88
N VAL A 50 -7.00 5.39 4.46
CA VAL A 50 -6.04 4.57 5.22
C VAL A 50 -5.68 5.23 6.54
N GLU A 51 -5.35 6.52 6.55
CA GLU A 51 -5.01 7.26 7.76
C GLU A 51 -6.17 7.23 8.77
N LYS A 52 -7.40 7.51 8.32
CA LYS A 52 -8.59 7.39 9.17
C LYS A 52 -8.78 5.97 9.72
N MET A 53 -8.50 4.95 8.91
CA MET A 53 -8.60 3.56 9.32
C MET A 53 -7.56 3.21 10.40
N LEU A 54 -6.33 3.71 10.31
CA LEU A 54 -5.34 3.54 11.39
C LEU A 54 -5.80 4.21 12.68
N LEU A 55 -6.30 5.45 12.62
CA LEU A 55 -6.83 6.17 13.78
C LEU A 55 -7.98 5.39 14.45
N GLN A 56 -8.88 4.80 13.66
CA GLN A 56 -9.97 3.94 14.17
C GLN A 56 -9.45 2.70 14.91
N MET A 57 -8.27 2.21 14.56
CA MET A 57 -7.64 1.05 15.20
C MET A 57 -6.80 1.40 16.42
N ASN A 58 -6.98 2.60 16.98
CA ASN A 58 -6.21 3.09 18.11
C ASN A 58 -4.71 3.27 17.80
N CYS A 59 -4.39 3.59 16.54
CA CYS A 59 -3.02 3.83 16.10
C CYS A 59 -2.77 5.33 15.88
N VAL A 60 -1.55 5.79 16.14
CA VAL A 60 -1.04 7.09 15.71
C VAL A 60 -0.03 6.90 14.60
N ILE A 61 -0.04 7.77 13.59
CA ILE A 61 0.97 7.79 12.53
C ILE A 61 2.13 8.66 13.03
N THR A 62 3.33 8.11 13.10
CA THR A 62 4.50 8.84 13.60
C THR A 62 5.39 9.33 12.48
N ASP A 63 5.41 8.62 11.35
CA ASP A 63 6.29 8.93 10.24
C ASP A 63 5.61 8.63 8.92
N ILE A 64 5.83 9.53 7.95
CA ILE A 64 5.56 9.32 6.54
C ILE A 64 6.81 9.75 5.79
N ILE A 65 7.67 8.79 5.45
CA ILE A 65 8.93 9.06 4.76
C ILE A 65 8.71 8.86 3.26
N ARG A 66 8.73 9.96 2.51
CA ARG A 66 8.54 9.95 1.06
C ARG A 66 9.67 9.22 0.34
N ASP A 67 9.33 8.53 -0.75
CA ASP A 67 10.28 7.87 -1.65
C ASP A 67 11.25 6.90 -0.94
N PHE A 68 10.81 6.31 0.16
CA PHE A 68 11.62 5.41 0.99
C PHE A 68 11.95 4.12 0.23
N SER A 69 10.91 3.41 -0.23
CA SER A 69 11.08 2.19 -1.01
C SER A 69 11.13 2.53 -2.50
N LYS A 70 12.16 2.03 -3.18
CA LYS A 70 12.38 2.21 -4.62
C LYS A 70 12.39 0.84 -5.27
N TYR A 71 11.50 0.62 -6.23
CA TYR A 71 11.30 -0.69 -6.82
C TYR A 71 11.93 -0.73 -8.20
N ARG A 72 12.65 -1.83 -8.47
CA ARG A 72 13.08 -2.14 -9.83
C ARG A 72 11.84 -2.49 -10.64
N THR A 73 11.75 -2.00 -11.87
CA THR A 73 10.62 -2.28 -12.76
C THR A 73 10.96 -3.35 -13.80
N LEU A 74 12.21 -3.78 -13.85
CA LEU A 74 12.69 -4.89 -14.66
C LEU A 74 13.04 -6.08 -13.75
N TYR A 75 12.25 -7.14 -13.86
CA TYR A 75 12.48 -8.43 -13.22
C TYR A 75 12.75 -9.49 -14.29
N GLU A 76 13.27 -10.65 -13.88
CA GLU A 76 13.64 -11.74 -14.79
C GLU A 76 12.47 -12.19 -15.68
N THR A 77 11.24 -12.18 -15.15
CA THR A 77 10.04 -12.69 -15.84
C THR A 77 9.05 -11.60 -16.24
N VAL A 78 9.21 -10.36 -15.74
CA VAL A 78 8.24 -9.28 -15.93
C VAL A 78 8.94 -7.93 -16.09
N ASN A 79 8.52 -7.16 -17.09
CA ASN A 79 9.00 -5.81 -17.33
C ASN A 79 7.87 -4.77 -17.20
N TYR A 80 7.78 -4.15 -16.03
CA TYR A 80 6.85 -3.05 -15.75
C TYR A 80 7.20 -1.76 -16.50
N GLU A 81 8.41 -1.62 -17.07
CA GLU A 81 8.74 -0.49 -17.96
C GLU A 81 7.99 -0.57 -19.29
N MET A 82 7.62 -1.76 -19.76
CA MET A 82 6.81 -1.87 -20.97
C MET A 82 5.40 -1.32 -20.76
N PHE A 83 4.92 -1.31 -19.52
CA PHE A 83 3.60 -0.79 -19.19
C PHE A 83 3.54 0.74 -19.35
N THR A 84 4.57 1.46 -18.90
CA THR A 84 4.60 2.94 -18.99
C THR A 84 4.52 3.43 -20.43
N ARG A 85 5.04 2.66 -21.40
CA ARG A 85 4.91 2.96 -22.83
C ARG A 85 3.45 3.06 -23.29
N ARG A 86 2.52 2.32 -22.68
CA ARG A 86 1.09 2.35 -23.01
C ARG A 86 0.38 3.60 -22.48
N LEU A 87 0.98 4.31 -21.53
CA LEU A 87 0.43 5.56 -21.00
C LEU A 87 0.67 6.75 -21.94
N CYS A 88 1.45 6.56 -23.01
CA CYS A 88 1.69 7.55 -24.06
C CYS A 88 2.14 8.92 -23.53
N PHE A 89 2.95 8.95 -22.47
CA PHE A 89 3.52 10.19 -21.95
C PHE A 89 4.37 10.88 -23.03
N PRO A 90 4.28 12.22 -23.18
CA PRO A 90 5.04 12.98 -24.17
C PRO A 90 6.50 13.20 -23.72
N VAL A 91 7.20 12.12 -23.35
CA VAL A 91 8.57 12.13 -22.81
C VAL A 91 9.41 11.03 -23.46
N SER A 92 10.73 11.18 -23.42
CA SER A 92 11.66 10.12 -23.83
C SER A 92 11.55 8.89 -22.90
N GLY A 93 12.06 7.75 -23.36
CA GLY A 93 12.10 6.53 -22.53
C GLY A 93 12.82 6.73 -21.20
N ASN A 94 12.46 5.93 -20.20
CA ASN A 94 13.04 5.98 -18.86
C ASN A 94 14.59 5.88 -18.93
N PRO A 95 15.35 6.87 -18.43
CA PRO A 95 16.81 6.90 -18.47
C PRO A 95 17.48 5.94 -17.47
N GLY A 96 16.74 5.00 -16.88
CA GLY A 96 17.23 4.04 -15.88
C GLY A 96 16.90 4.42 -14.44
N ILE A 97 15.89 5.28 -14.22
CA ILE A 97 15.43 5.62 -12.87
C ILE A 97 14.37 4.63 -12.36
N TYR A 98 14.38 4.39 -11.05
CA TYR A 98 13.28 3.68 -10.37
C TYR A 98 12.10 4.64 -10.19
N TRP A 99 11.22 4.65 -11.18
CA TRP A 99 10.05 5.55 -11.20
C TRP A 99 8.94 5.09 -10.26
N TYR A 100 8.83 3.78 -9.98
CA TYR A 100 7.87 3.24 -9.03
C TYR A 100 8.46 3.26 -7.62
N LYS A 101 7.77 3.97 -6.71
CA LYS A 101 8.21 4.21 -5.33
C LYS A 101 7.02 4.22 -4.38
N SER A 102 7.26 3.85 -3.13
CA SER A 102 6.29 3.99 -2.04
C SER A 102 6.85 4.85 -0.90
N SER A 103 5.94 5.49 -0.18
CA SER A 103 6.27 6.15 1.08
C SER A 103 6.20 5.13 2.21
N LEU A 104 7.16 5.18 3.13
CA LEU A 104 7.10 4.37 4.35
C LEU A 104 6.23 5.06 5.38
N PHE A 105 5.15 4.41 5.76
CA PHE A 105 4.36 4.78 6.93
C PHE A 105 4.85 4.01 8.14
N ARG A 106 5.10 4.71 9.24
CA ARG A 106 5.21 4.12 10.58
C ARG A 106 4.00 4.53 11.40
N PHE A 107 3.42 3.55 12.09
CA PHE A 107 2.38 3.79 13.09
C PHE A 107 2.67 3.06 14.39
N GLU A 108 2.07 3.52 15.47
CA GLU A 108 2.17 2.92 16.80
C GLU A 108 0.78 2.78 17.40
N VAL A 109 0.50 1.63 18.03
CA VAL A 109 -0.77 1.39 18.74
C VAL A 109 -0.70 2.09 20.10
N LEU A 110 -1.73 2.82 20.49
CA LEU A 110 -1.78 3.49 21.81
C LEU A 110 -2.59 2.66 22.81
N GLY A 111 -1.94 1.78 23.57
CA GLY A 111 -2.62 0.79 24.42
C GLY A 111 -3.13 -0.41 23.61
N GLU A 112 -4.35 -0.90 23.89
CA GLU A 112 -4.85 -2.10 23.20
C GLU A 112 -5.15 -1.89 21.71
N PRO A 113 -4.73 -2.83 20.83
CA PRO A 113 -5.03 -2.77 19.40
C PRO A 113 -6.52 -3.03 19.12
N LYS A 114 -7.12 -2.22 18.24
CA LYS A 114 -8.56 -2.31 17.90
C LYS A 114 -8.79 -2.51 16.41
N PRO A 115 -8.40 -3.65 15.82
CA PRO A 115 -8.48 -3.84 14.37
C PRO A 115 -9.91 -3.62 13.83
N VAL A 116 -10.06 -2.85 12.74
CA VAL A 116 -11.38 -2.52 12.17
C VAL A 116 -12.12 -3.76 11.63
N VAL A 117 -11.40 -4.86 11.40
CA VAL A 117 -11.98 -6.18 11.15
C VAL A 117 -11.40 -7.18 12.13
N LYS A 118 -12.28 -7.86 12.87
CA LYS A 118 -11.87 -8.91 13.81
C LYS A 118 -11.11 -10.05 13.10
N PRO A 119 -10.16 -10.72 13.78
CA PRO A 119 -9.33 -11.76 13.17
C PRO A 119 -10.12 -12.94 12.58
N ASP A 120 -11.24 -13.30 13.20
CA ASP A 120 -12.12 -14.42 12.82
C ASP A 120 -13.03 -14.12 11.62
N LYS A 121 -13.07 -12.86 11.14
CA LYS A 121 -13.96 -12.45 10.05
C LYS A 121 -13.26 -12.46 8.70
N HIS A 122 -13.89 -13.09 7.71
CA HIS A 122 -13.43 -13.08 6.33
C HIS A 122 -13.48 -11.66 5.73
N ILE A 123 -12.48 -11.33 4.88
CA ILE A 123 -12.42 -10.07 4.13
C ILE A 123 -12.33 -10.39 2.65
N THR A 124 -13.31 -9.95 1.87
CA THR A 124 -13.25 -10.05 0.41
C THR A 124 -12.29 -9.01 -0.15
N ILE A 125 -11.25 -9.47 -0.85
CA ILE A 125 -10.23 -8.61 -1.45
C ILE A 125 -10.59 -8.35 -2.92
N LYS A 126 -10.62 -7.07 -3.29
CA LYS A 126 -10.58 -6.64 -4.69
C LYS A 126 -9.13 -6.49 -5.11
N TYR A 127 -8.78 -7.04 -6.27
CA TYR A 127 -7.42 -6.99 -6.81
C TYR A 127 -7.12 -5.73 -7.63
N ILE A 128 -8.16 -4.99 -8.00
CA ILE A 128 -8.05 -3.78 -8.82
C ILE A 128 -8.98 -2.71 -8.28
N ASP A 129 -8.43 -1.54 -7.99
CA ASP A 129 -9.18 -0.31 -7.76
C ASP A 129 -9.17 0.55 -9.01
N ARG A 130 -10.20 0.45 -9.85
CA ARG A 130 -10.26 1.10 -11.17
C ARG A 130 -10.07 2.63 -11.14
N ARG A 131 -10.28 3.29 -9.99
CA ARG A 131 -10.12 4.75 -9.87
C ARG A 131 -8.68 5.17 -9.62
N ASP A 132 -7.89 4.31 -8.99
CA ASP A 132 -6.57 4.65 -8.46
C ASP A 132 -5.45 3.76 -9.04
N ASP A 133 -5.73 2.51 -9.40
CA ASP A 133 -4.74 1.56 -9.94
C ASP A 133 -4.52 1.75 -11.45
N ILE A 134 -4.12 2.95 -11.86
CA ILE A 134 -3.85 3.26 -13.27
C ILE A 134 -2.68 2.46 -13.85
N THR A 135 -1.86 1.83 -13.01
CA THR A 135 -0.73 0.99 -13.41
C THR A 135 -1.06 -0.48 -13.58
N ASN A 136 -2.29 -0.91 -13.29
CA ASN A 136 -2.63 -2.33 -13.31
C ASN A 136 -2.76 -2.85 -14.77
N PRO A 137 -1.97 -3.86 -15.19
CA PRO A 137 -2.00 -4.39 -16.56
C PRO A 137 -3.38 -4.91 -17.01
N LEU A 138 -4.19 -5.42 -16.08
CA LEU A 138 -5.50 -5.99 -16.38
C LEU A 138 -6.54 -4.93 -16.80
N LEU A 139 -6.30 -3.65 -16.54
CA LEU A 139 -7.15 -2.56 -17.05
C LEU A 139 -7.02 -2.37 -18.57
N TYR A 140 -5.94 -2.87 -19.17
CA TYR A 140 -5.55 -2.60 -20.56
C TYR A 140 -5.39 -3.88 -21.38
N SER A 141 -5.86 -5.03 -20.88
CA SER A 141 -5.75 -6.34 -21.56
C SER A 141 -6.78 -6.57 -22.67
N LYS A 142 -7.60 -5.57 -23.00
CA LYS A 142 -8.64 -5.63 -24.05
C LYS A 142 -8.28 -4.91 -25.37
N TYR A 143 -7.02 -4.54 -25.57
CA TYR A 143 -6.52 -3.96 -26.82
C TYR A 143 -5.22 -4.64 -27.23
#